data_AF-A0A0R2V8K9-F1
#
_entry.id   AF-A0A0R2V8K9-F1
#
_cell.length_a   1.000
_cell.length_b   1.000
_cell.length_c   1.000
_cell.angle_alpha   90.00
_cell.angle_beta   90.00
_cell.angle_gamma   90.00
#
_symmetry.space_group_name_H-M   'P 1'
#
loop_
_entity.id
_entity.type
_entity.pdbx_description
1 polymer ?
#
loop_
_entity_poly.entity_id
_entity_poly.type
_entity_poly.pdbx_seq_one_letter_code
_entity_poly.pdbx_strand_id
1 'polypeptide(L)' 'MNPQEQSIVKLKDNVYKTTCSGTVENWGQCFNKAKKTCQTGYTDIERLADGSGVHRSFTFSCK' A
#
# COMPACT_ATOMS: atom_id res chain seq x y z
N MET A 1 10.23 -19.98 -0.32
CA MET A 1 8.97 -19.22 -0.24
C MET A 1 9.20 -17.89 -0.93
N ASN A 2 8.63 -17.67 -2.12
CA ASN A 2 8.72 -16.38 -2.78
C ASN A 2 7.99 -15.36 -1.89
N PRO A 3 8.66 -14.30 -1.40
CA PRO A 3 7.94 -13.20 -0.77
C PRO A 3 7.11 -12.57 -1.88
N GLN A 4 5.86 -13.01 -2.01
CA GLN A 4 4.91 -12.43 -2.93
C GLN A 4 4.77 -10.98 -2.51
N GLU A 5 5.43 -10.11 -3.28
CA GLU A 5 5.20 -8.68 -3.25
C GLU A 5 3.70 -8.44 -3.16
N GLN A 6 3.22 -7.87 -2.06
CA GLN A 6 1.78 -7.79 -1.84
C GLN A 6 1.14 -6.97 -2.97
N SER A 7 0.17 -7.58 -3.66
CA SER A 7 -0.50 -7.00 -4.82
C SER A 7 -1.33 -5.77 -4.42
N ILE A 8 -1.43 -4.81 -5.33
CA ILE A 8 -2.25 -3.61 -5.14
C ILE A 8 -3.66 -3.92 -5.60
N VAL A 9 -4.64 -3.73 -4.73
CA VAL A 9 -6.06 -3.98 -4.97
C VAL A 9 -6.75 -2.66 -5.28
N LYS A 10 -7.34 -2.51 -6.46
CA LYS A 10 -8.17 -1.34 -6.76
C LYS A 10 -9.52 -1.48 -6.04
N LEU A 11 -9.87 -0.48 -5.22
CA LEU A 11 -11.15 -0.43 -4.51
C LEU A 11 -12.25 0.20 -5.38
N LYS A 12 -12.07 1.46 -5.83
CA LYS A 12 -13.09 2.21 -6.59
C LYS A 12 -12.53 3.55 -7.11
N ASP A 13 -13.00 4.11 -8.22
CA ASP A 13 -12.74 5.52 -8.62
C ASP A 13 -11.28 6.02 -8.42
N ASN A 14 -10.30 5.22 -8.85
CA ASN A 14 -8.86 5.48 -8.67
C ASN A 14 -8.33 5.37 -7.23
N VAL A 15 -9.09 4.81 -6.31
CA VAL A 15 -8.67 4.34 -4.99
C VAL A 15 -8.10 2.93 -5.09
N TYR A 16 -6.94 2.76 -4.49
CA TYR A 16 -6.15 1.54 -4.41
C TYR A 16 -5.82 1.25 -2.95
N LYS A 17 -5.76 -0.02 -2.62
CA LYS A 17 -5.37 -0.53 -1.31
C LYS A 17 -4.24 -1.51 -1.51
N THR A 18 -3.15 -1.30 -0.80
CA THR A 18 -2.03 -2.22 -0.73
C THR A 18 -1.83 -2.62 0.73
N THR A 19 -1.16 -3.74 0.94
CA THR A 19 -0.78 -4.18 2.28
C THR A 19 0.74 -4.15 2.35
N CYS A 20 1.26 -3.75 3.50
CA CYS A 20 2.68 -3.68 3.84
C CYS A 20 2.88 -4.60 5.05
N SER A 21 2.68 -5.89 4.84
CA SER A 21 2.69 -6.89 5.90
C SER A 21 3.90 -7.80 5.72
N GLY A 22 4.85 -7.68 6.64
CA GLY A 22 6.07 -8.49 6.63
C GLY A 22 7.24 -7.81 7.33
N THR A 23 8.19 -8.62 7.77
CA THR A 23 9.49 -8.20 8.37
C THR A 23 10.37 -7.39 7.41
N VAL A 24 10.04 -7.36 6.11
CA VAL A 24 10.78 -6.68 5.03
C VAL A 24 10.06 -5.48 4.41
N GLU A 25 8.74 -5.36 4.58
CA GLU A 25 7.95 -4.29 3.95
C GLU A 25 7.62 -3.19 4.97
N ASN A 26 8.51 -2.18 5.04
CA ASN A 26 8.24 -0.94 5.76
C ASN A 26 7.31 -0.01 4.94
N TRP A 27 6.71 1.00 5.58
CA TRP A 27 5.86 2.00 4.90
C TRP A 27 6.48 2.58 3.61
N GLY A 28 7.80 2.73 3.56
CA GLY A 28 8.53 3.17 2.38
C GLY A 28 8.28 2.32 1.13
N GLN A 29 8.14 0.99 1.27
CA GLN A 29 7.82 0.11 0.14
C GLN A 29 6.40 0.34 -0.37
N CYS A 30 5.44 0.57 0.53
CA CYS A 30 4.07 0.90 0.16
C CYS A 30 3.94 2.26 -0.50
N PHE A 31 4.68 3.27 -0.03
CA PHE A 31 4.74 4.57 -0.69
C PHE A 31 5.38 4.47 -2.07
N ASN A 32 6.40 3.63 -2.23
CA ASN A 32 7.04 3.39 -3.52
C ASN A 32 6.08 2.67 -4.48
N LYS A 33 5.34 1.67 -4.01
CA LYS A 33 4.27 0.99 -4.77
C LYS A 33 3.20 1.99 -5.21
N ALA A 34 2.69 2.81 -4.30
CA ALA A 34 1.68 3.83 -4.62
C ALA A 34 2.21 4.85 -5.64
N LYS A 35 3.47 5.27 -5.52
CA LYS A 35 4.14 6.16 -6.48
C LYS A 35 4.33 5.51 -7.85
N LYS A 36 4.66 4.21 -7.88
CA LYS A 36 4.76 3.44 -9.14
C LYS A 36 3.41 3.24 -9.80
N THR A 37 2.35 3.05 -9.01
CA THR A 37 0.98 2.90 -9.53
C THR A 37 0.42 4.21 -10.04
N CYS A 38 0.65 5.31 -9.33
CA CYS A 38 0.16 6.63 -9.70
C CYS A 38 1.33 7.50 -10.18
N GLN A 39 1.61 7.50 -11.49
CA GLN A 39 2.71 8.29 -12.08
C GLN A 39 2.59 9.80 -11.83
N THR A 40 1.36 10.33 -11.81
CA THR A 40 1.07 11.76 -11.58
C THR A 40 1.12 12.13 -10.09
N GLY A 41 1.08 11.14 -9.20
CA GLY A 41 0.98 11.31 -7.76
C GLY A 41 -0.26 10.64 -7.18
N TYR A 42 -0.21 10.34 -5.88
CA TYR A 42 -1.31 9.75 -5.13
C TYR A 42 -1.65 10.60 -3.90
N THR A 43 -2.84 10.39 -3.39
CA THR A 43 -3.36 10.96 -2.15
C THR A 43 -3.46 9.84 -1.12
N ASP A 44 -2.85 10.05 0.03
CA ASP A 44 -2.97 9.18 1.20
C ASP A 44 -4.42 9.27 1.70
N ILE A 45 -5.18 8.17 1.64
CA ILE A 45 -6.57 8.13 2.13
C ILE A 45 -6.59 7.57 3.54
N GLU A 46 -6.00 6.39 3.73
CA GLU A 46 -6.04 5.70 5.01
C GLU A 46 -4.81 4.83 5.22
N ARG A 47 -4.31 4.83 6.46
CA ARG A 47 -3.19 4.01 6.91
C ARG A 47 -3.65 3.22 8.13
N LEU A 48 -3.95 1.95 7.93
CA LEU A 48 -4.31 1.03 9.01
C LEU A 48 -3.08 0.22 9.38
N ALA A 49 -2.71 0.22 10.65
CA ALA A 49 -1.76 -0.74 11.19
C ALA A 49 -2.51 -1.57 12.23
N ASP A 50 -2.43 -2.90 12.10
CA ASP A 50 -2.90 -3.79 13.15
C ASP A 50 -2.11 -3.51 14.43
N GLY A 51 -2.73 -3.67 15.61
CA GLY A 51 -2.13 -3.33 16.91
C GLY A 51 -0.79 -4.05 17.16
N SER A 52 -0.53 -5.14 16.45
CA SER A 52 0.72 -5.90 16.47
C SER A 52 1.85 -5.23 15.66
N GLY A 53 1.53 -4.26 14.80
CA GLY A 53 2.45 -3.60 13.86
C GLY A 53 2.94 -4.50 12.71
N VAL A 54 2.54 -5.77 12.70
CA VAL A 54 2.94 -6.80 11.73
C VAL A 54 2.15 -6.66 10.43
N HIS A 55 0.87 -6.33 10.52
CA HIS A 55 -0.01 -6.17 9.36
C HIS A 55 -0.31 -4.69 9.19
N ARG A 56 0.07 -4.13 8.04
CA ARG A 56 -0.24 -2.74 7.70
C ARG A 56 -1.00 -2.74 6.39
N SER A 57 -2.04 -1.92 6.30
CA SER A 57 -2.78 -1.66 5.09
C SER A 57 -2.66 -0.18 4.75
N PHE A 58 -2.41 0.09 3.48
CA PHE A 58 -2.30 1.42 2.95
C PHE A 58 -3.31 1.64 1.83
N THR A 59 -4.23 2.56 2.04
CA THR A 59 -5.22 2.99 1.06
C THR A 59 -4.82 4.35 0.51
N PHE A 60 -4.70 4.45 -0.81
CA PHE A 60 -4.33 5.66 -1.51
C PHE A 60 -5.18 5.84 -2.76
N SER A 61 -5.35 7.07 -3.24
CA SER A 61 -6.02 7.34 -4.51
C SER A 61 -5.09 8.04 -5.49
N CYS A 62 -5.01 7.55 -6.73
CA CYS A 62 -4.30 8.26 -7.78
C CYS A 62 -5.03 9.57 -8.12
N LYS A 63 -4.25 10.64 -8.30
CA LYS A 63 -4.74 11.93 -8.79
C LYS A 63 -4.89 11.94 -10.30
#